data_AF-A0A923MZI9-F1
#
_entry.id   AF-A0A923MZI9-F1
#
_cell.length_a   1.000
_cell.length_b   1.000
_cell.length_c   1.000
_cell.angle_alpha   90.00
_cell.angle_beta   90.00
_cell.angle_gamma   90.00
#
_symmetry.space_group_name_H-M   'P 1'
#
loop_
_entity.id
_entity.type
_entity.pdbx_description
1 polymer ?
#
loop_
_entity_poly.entity_id
_entity_poly.type
_entity_poly.pdbx_seq_one_letter_code
_entity_poly.pdbx_strand_id
1 'polypeptide(L)'
;MDNSFGVGINFSNFSNYFQTKKRNEIEAEKLKFQLLDAKNKTLENLSNEYELILNTFEILRLELENTTLAKEIFNLKKSQYENNKITLEMWLNVQNDYQKINLLLFAKRKNLITKMKQFEVKIKSSCFRQELEYLSINLTNQ
;
A
#
# COMPACT_ATOMS: atom_id res chain seq x y z
N MET A 1 -55.70 61.01 17.56
CA MET A 1 -55.25 59.90 18.43
C MET A 1 -54.13 59.21 17.68
N ASP A 2 -52.90 59.58 18.01
CA ASP A 2 -51.72 59.17 17.27
C ASP A 2 -51.22 57.83 17.81
N ASN A 3 -51.38 56.78 17.01
CA ASN A 3 -50.79 55.47 17.28
C ASN A 3 -49.31 55.50 16.92
N SER A 4 -48.45 55.94 17.84
CA SER A 4 -47.01 55.76 17.70
C SER A 4 -46.65 54.29 17.98
N PHE A 5 -46.42 53.52 16.93
CA PHE A 5 -45.91 52.15 17.03
C PHE A 5 -44.43 52.21 17.44
N GLY A 6 -44.15 52.04 18.73
CA GLY A 6 -42.79 52.04 19.27
C GLY A 6 -42.05 50.75 18.91
N VAL A 7 -41.27 50.78 17.83
CA VAL A 7 -40.36 49.67 17.49
C VAL A 7 -39.14 49.75 18.41
N GLY A 8 -39.23 49.13 19.59
CA GLY A 8 -38.09 48.97 20.49
C GLY A 8 -37.05 48.03 19.87
N ILE A 9 -35.87 48.53 19.53
CA ILE A 9 -34.76 47.69 19.08
C ILE A 9 -34.28 46.88 20.29
N ASN A 10 -34.53 45.57 20.27
CA ASN A 10 -34.09 44.68 21.33
C ASN A 10 -32.58 44.40 21.22
N PHE A 11 -31.77 45.22 21.88
CA PHE A 11 -30.30 45.09 21.94
C PHE A 11 -29.82 43.74 22.50
N SER A 12 -30.64 43.04 23.30
CA SER A 12 -30.28 41.71 23.82
C SER A 12 -30.28 40.64 22.72
N ASN A 13 -31.26 40.68 21.80
CA ASN A 13 -31.31 39.79 20.63
C ASN A 13 -30.15 40.05 19.67
N PHE A 14 -29.78 41.32 19.49
CA PHE A 14 -28.63 41.72 18.69
C PHE A 14 -27.31 41.21 19.32
N SER A 15 -27.09 41.44 20.61
CA SER A 15 -25.90 40.94 21.33
C SER A 15 -25.78 39.42 21.26
N ASN A 16 -26.90 38.70 21.48
CA ASN A 16 -26.94 37.24 21.37
C ASN A 16 -26.58 36.77 19.96
N TYR A 17 -27.11 37.43 18.91
CA TYR A 17 -26.76 37.13 17.52
C TYR A 17 -25.25 37.29 17.26
N PHE A 18 -24.62 38.37 17.71
CA PHE A 18 -23.17 38.57 17.53
C PHE A 18 -22.33 37.55 18.31
N GLN A 19 -22.76 37.19 19.53
CA GLN A 19 -22.09 36.16 20.33
C GLN A 19 -22.20 34.78 19.67
N THR A 20 -23.38 34.40 19.19
CA THR A 20 -23.58 33.14 18.46
C THR A 20 -22.79 33.12 17.15
N LYS A 21 -22.77 34.23 16.41
CA LYS A 21 -21.97 34.34 15.18
C LYS A 21 -20.48 34.12 15.44
N LYS A 22 -19.92 34.80 16.45
CA LYS A 22 -18.52 34.59 16.86
C LYS A 22 -18.25 33.16 17.33
N ARG A 23 -19.18 32.55 18.06
CA ARG A 23 -19.06 31.15 18.50
C ARG A 23 -19.02 30.19 17.30
N ASN A 24 -19.91 30.40 16.32
CA ASN A 24 -19.98 29.59 15.11
C ASN A 24 -18.71 29.76 14.25
N GLU A 25 -18.14 30.97 14.19
CA GLU A 25 -16.86 31.22 13.51
C GLU A 25 -15.72 30.43 14.17
N ILE A 26 -15.61 30.48 15.50
CA ILE A 26 -14.60 29.72 16.27
C ILE A 26 -14.81 28.21 16.08
N GLU A 27 -16.06 27.73 16.11
CA GLU A 27 -16.38 26.32 15.91
C GLU A 27 -16.04 25.86 14.49
N ALA A 28 -16.33 26.67 13.47
CA ALA A 28 -15.95 26.40 12.09
C ALA A 28 -14.42 26.33 11.92
N GLU A 29 -13.66 27.21 12.58
CA GLU A 29 -12.19 27.15 12.58
C GLU A 29 -11.66 25.89 13.27
N LYS A 30 -12.22 25.50 14.41
CA LYS A 30 -11.87 24.25 15.09
C LYS A 30 -12.13 23.04 14.21
N LEU A 31 -13.28 22.99 13.54
CA LEU A 31 -13.62 21.91 12.60
C LEU A 31 -12.66 21.87 11.41
N LYS A 32 -12.27 23.04 10.87
CA LYS A 32 -11.26 23.12 9.81
C LYS A 32 -9.91 22.56 10.27
N PHE A 33 -9.47 22.90 11.48
CA PHE A 33 -8.22 22.40 12.04
C PHE A 33 -8.26 20.88 12.24
N GLN A 34 -9.34 20.35 12.81
CA GLN A 34 -9.54 18.91 12.98
C GLN A 34 -9.54 18.17 11.64
N LEU A 35 -10.18 18.75 10.62
CA LEU A 35 -10.21 18.19 9.27
C LEU A 35 -8.82 18.18 8.64
N LEU A 36 -8.04 19.24 8.83
CA LEU A 36 -6.64 19.32 8.36
C LEU A 36 -5.78 18.25 9.03
N ASP A 37 -5.87 18.12 10.35
CA ASP A 37 -5.12 17.14 11.14
C ASP A 37 -5.44 15.70 10.69
N ALA A 38 -6.73 15.39 10.53
CA ALA A 38 -7.18 14.10 10.02
C ALA A 38 -6.67 13.80 8.60
N LYS A 39 -6.62 14.82 7.72
CA LYS A 39 -6.03 14.69 6.39
C LYS A 39 -4.54 14.42 6.43
N ASN A 40 -3.80 15.16 7.26
CA ASN A 40 -2.35 14.97 7.41
C ASN A 40 -2.03 13.57 7.91
N LYS A 41 -2.76 13.08 8.93
CA LYS A 41 -2.61 11.71 9.43
C LYS A 41 -2.92 10.66 8.37
N THR A 42 -3.95 10.89 7.56
CA THR A 42 -4.28 9.97 6.45
C THR A 42 -3.17 9.95 5.40
N LEU A 43 -2.59 11.11 5.09
CA LEU A 43 -1.49 11.25 4.15
C LEU A 43 -0.21 10.57 4.65
N GLU A 44 0.13 10.75 5.92
CA GLU A 44 1.26 10.07 6.56
C GLU A 44 1.09 8.55 6.51
N ASN A 45 -0.09 8.04 6.87
CA ASN A 45 -0.38 6.60 6.80
C ASN A 45 -0.24 6.05 5.38
N LEU A 46 -0.72 6.79 4.37
CA LEU A 46 -0.57 6.42 2.97
C LEU A 46 0.89 6.44 2.51
N SER A 47 1.68 7.42 2.97
CA SER A 47 3.12 7.50 2.68
C SER A 47 3.86 6.29 3.25
N ASN A 48 3.60 5.94 4.51
CA ASN A 48 4.21 4.79 5.17
C ASN A 48 3.82 3.47 4.47
N GLU A 49 2.55 3.34 4.07
CA GLU A 49 2.07 2.17 3.32
C GLU A 49 2.75 2.06 1.96
N TYR A 50 2.93 3.19 1.25
CA TYR A 50 3.63 3.25 -0.03
C TYR A 50 5.10 2.81 0.09
N GLU A 51 5.84 3.36 1.06
CA GLU A 51 7.23 2.99 1.30
C GLU A 51 7.40 1.51 1.65
N LEU A 52 6.49 0.96 2.47
CA LEU A 52 6.50 -0.47 2.79
C LEU A 52 6.28 -1.35 1.55
N ILE A 53 5.38 -0.95 0.65
CA ILE A 53 5.15 -1.66 -0.61
C ILE A 53 6.41 -1.64 -1.47
N LEU A 54 7.07 -0.48 -1.61
CA LEU A 54 8.31 -0.35 -2.39
C LEU A 54 9.45 -1.17 -1.79
N ASN A 55 9.67 -1.09 -0.48
CA ASN A 55 10.69 -1.90 0.20
C ASN A 55 10.43 -3.41 0.01
N THR A 56 9.16 -3.83 0.09
CA THR A 56 8.78 -5.23 -0.16
C THR A 56 9.04 -5.63 -1.60
N PHE A 57 8.80 -4.73 -2.56
CA PHE A 57 9.11 -4.94 -3.97
C PHE A 57 10.61 -5.11 -4.20
N GLU A 58 11.46 -4.25 -3.63
CA GLU A 58 12.91 -4.34 -3.77
C GLU A 58 13.45 -5.65 -3.22
N ILE A 59 12.99 -6.07 -2.03
CA ILE A 59 13.35 -7.36 -1.45
C ILE A 59 12.95 -8.50 -2.39
N LEU A 60 11.71 -8.50 -2.88
CA LEU A 60 11.24 -9.55 -3.78
C LEU A 60 12.01 -9.55 -5.12
N ARG A 61 12.40 -8.38 -5.63
CA ARG A 61 13.22 -8.25 -6.83
C ARG A 61 14.56 -8.96 -6.65
N LEU A 62 15.25 -8.67 -5.54
CA LEU A 62 16.52 -9.33 -5.20
C LEU A 62 16.36 -10.84 -4.98
N GLU A 63 15.27 -11.27 -4.33
CA GLU A 63 14.96 -12.69 -4.18
C GLU A 63 14.74 -13.38 -5.54
N LEU A 64 14.05 -12.73 -6.48
CA LEU A 64 13.86 -13.23 -7.84
C LEU A 64 15.18 -13.30 -8.61
N GLU A 65 16.04 -12.29 -8.52
CA GLU A 65 17.36 -12.31 -9.14
C GLU A 65 18.20 -13.50 -8.61
N ASN A 66 18.17 -13.73 -7.30
CA ASN A 66 18.83 -14.87 -6.65
C ASN A 66 18.30 -16.23 -7.11
N THR A 67 17.05 -16.33 -7.59
CA THR A 67 16.55 -17.61 -8.14
C THR A 67 17.27 -18.06 -9.39
N THR A 68 17.94 -17.16 -10.11
CA THR A 68 18.77 -17.50 -11.25
C THR A 68 19.88 -18.47 -10.82
N LEU A 69 20.56 -18.17 -9.73
CA LEU A 69 21.58 -19.04 -9.15
C LEU A 69 20.99 -20.35 -8.63
N ALA A 70 19.81 -20.30 -8.00
CA ALA A 70 19.12 -21.52 -7.56
C ALA A 70 18.76 -22.44 -8.75
N LYS A 71 18.36 -21.86 -9.89
CA LYS A 71 18.07 -22.58 -11.15
C LYS A 71 19.34 -23.17 -11.75
N GLU A 72 20.46 -22.45 -11.73
CA GLU A 72 21.76 -22.99 -12.15
C GLU A 72 22.21 -24.17 -11.29
N ILE A 73 22.11 -24.06 -9.96
CA ILE A 73 22.41 -25.16 -9.04
C ILE A 73 21.51 -26.36 -9.31
N PHE A 74 20.21 -26.14 -9.52
CA PHE A 74 19.27 -27.19 -9.88
C PHE A 74 19.69 -27.91 -11.16
N ASN A 75 20.02 -27.16 -12.22
CA ASN A 75 20.46 -27.72 -13.49
C ASN A 75 21.78 -28.50 -13.36
N LEU A 76 22.74 -27.98 -12.59
CA LEU A 76 24.00 -28.68 -12.30
C LEU A 76 23.75 -30.00 -11.57
N LYS A 77 22.87 -30.00 -10.56
CA LYS A 77 22.51 -31.21 -9.80
C LYS A 77 21.76 -32.21 -10.67
N LYS A 78 20.91 -31.75 -11.58
CA LYS A 78 20.25 -32.58 -12.58
C LYS A 78 21.27 -33.31 -13.45
N SER A 79 22.23 -32.58 -14.02
CA SER A 79 23.31 -33.16 -14.81
C SER A 79 24.16 -34.13 -14.00
N GLN A 80 24.43 -33.85 -12.72
CA GLN A 80 25.15 -34.77 -11.84
C GLN A 80 24.38 -36.09 -11.64
N TYR A 81 23.06 -36.02 -11.48
CA TYR A 81 22.22 -37.20 -11.35
C TYR A 81 22.17 -38.03 -12.64
N GLU A 82 21.95 -37.38 -13.79
CA GLU A 82 21.96 -38.03 -15.11
C GLU A 82 23.29 -38.73 -15.43
N ASN A 83 24.40 -38.22 -14.89
CA ASN A 83 25.74 -38.81 -15.00
C ASN A 83 26.10 -39.76 -13.84
N ASN A 84 25.11 -40.21 -13.06
CA ASN A 84 25.28 -41.14 -11.92
C ASN A 84 26.30 -40.67 -10.86
N LYS A 85 26.46 -39.35 -10.68
CA LYS A 85 27.39 -38.75 -9.70
C LYS A 85 26.76 -38.51 -8.34
N ILE A 86 25.43 -38.52 -8.24
CA ILE A 86 24.68 -38.37 -7.00
C ILE A 86 23.56 -39.42 -6.94
N THR A 87 23.08 -39.72 -5.73
CA THR A 87 21.98 -40.68 -5.53
C THR A 87 20.63 -40.09 -5.89
N LEU A 88 19.63 -40.97 -6.08
CA LEU A 88 18.24 -40.55 -6.26
C LEU A 88 17.72 -39.74 -5.07
N GLU A 89 18.06 -40.12 -3.84
CA GLU A 89 17.66 -39.39 -2.64
C GLU A 89 18.16 -37.94 -2.64
N MET A 90 19.45 -37.74 -2.96
CA MET A 90 20.02 -36.39 -3.08
C MET A 90 19.32 -35.59 -4.17
N TRP A 91 19.00 -36.22 -5.31
CA TRP A 91 18.29 -35.58 -6.40
C TRP A 91 16.87 -35.14 -6.00
N LEU A 92 16.09 -36.02 -5.37
CA LEU A 92 14.74 -35.72 -4.91
C LEU A 92 14.71 -34.57 -3.89
N ASN A 93 15.71 -34.50 -3.00
CA ASN A 93 15.84 -33.39 -2.06
C ASN A 93 16.06 -32.05 -2.77
N VAL A 94 16.98 -32.00 -3.75
CA VAL A 94 17.20 -30.80 -4.57
C VAL A 94 15.92 -30.39 -5.32
N GLN A 95 15.19 -31.36 -5.88
CA GLN A 95 13.93 -31.06 -6.58
C GLN A 95 12.89 -30.46 -5.63
N ASN A 96 12.70 -31.06 -4.46
CA ASN A 96 11.76 -30.61 -3.45
C ASN A 96 12.08 -29.19 -2.98
N ASP A 97 13.36 -28.91 -2.69
CA ASP A 97 13.81 -27.60 -2.22
C ASP A 97 13.60 -26.52 -3.30
N TYR A 98 13.94 -26.82 -4.55
CA TYR A 98 13.70 -25.91 -5.67
C TYR A 98 12.21 -25.61 -5.86
N GLN A 99 11.34 -26.62 -5.76
CA GLN A 99 9.89 -26.44 -5.82
C GLN A 99 9.36 -25.58 -4.67
N LYS A 100 9.83 -25.80 -3.43
CA LYS A 100 9.43 -25.01 -2.26
C LYS A 100 9.80 -23.54 -2.41
N ILE A 101 11.01 -23.25 -2.89
CA ILE A 101 11.48 -21.88 -3.15
C ILE A 101 10.58 -21.20 -4.19
N ASN A 102 10.29 -21.87 -5.30
CA ASN A 102 9.44 -21.32 -6.36
C ASN A 102 8.01 -21.04 -5.86
N LEU A 103 7.43 -21.95 -5.07
CA LEU A 103 6.10 -21.75 -4.49
C LEU A 103 6.07 -20.56 -3.51
N LEU A 104 7.10 -20.43 -2.67
CA LEU A 104 7.21 -19.31 -1.73
C LEU A 104 7.25 -17.97 -2.49
N LEU A 105 8.07 -17.87 -3.52
CA LEU A 105 8.21 -16.64 -4.31
C LEU A 105 6.96 -16.33 -5.11
N PHE A 106 6.31 -17.36 -5.66
CA PHE A 106 5.02 -17.21 -6.32
C PHE A 106 3.97 -16.60 -5.37
N ALA A 107 3.89 -17.11 -4.13
CA ALA A 107 2.96 -16.61 -3.13
C ALA A 107 3.27 -15.16 -2.72
N LYS A 108 4.55 -14.85 -2.44
CA LYS A 108 5.01 -13.48 -2.12
C LYS A 108 4.66 -12.50 -3.23
N ARG A 109 4.96 -12.85 -4.48
CA ARG A 109 4.65 -12.06 -5.67
C ARG A 109 3.16 -11.77 -5.80
N LYS A 110 2.31 -12.81 -5.71
CA LYS A 110 0.86 -12.64 -5.84
C LYS A 110 0.30 -11.73 -4.73
N ASN A 111 0.78 -11.89 -3.51
CA ASN A 111 0.40 -11.03 -2.38
C ASN A 111 0.79 -9.57 -2.64
N LEU A 112 2.05 -9.32 -3.04
CA LEU A 112 2.53 -7.97 -3.32
C LEU A 112 1.75 -7.30 -4.46
N ILE A 113 1.51 -8.00 -5.58
CA ILE A 113 0.68 -7.49 -6.68
C ILE A 113 -0.71 -7.10 -6.19
N THR A 114 -1.30 -7.91 -5.30
CA THR A 114 -2.62 -7.64 -4.74
C THR A 114 -2.60 -6.38 -3.88
N LYS A 115 -1.59 -6.22 -3.02
CA LYS A 115 -1.39 -5.02 -2.19
C LYS A 115 -1.19 -3.76 -3.03
N MET A 116 -0.34 -3.82 -4.04
CA MET A 116 -0.12 -2.72 -4.99
C MET A 116 -1.45 -2.28 -5.63
N LYS A 117 -2.23 -3.22 -6.18
CA LYS A 117 -3.53 -2.91 -6.80
C LYS A 117 -4.55 -2.34 -5.81
N GLN A 118 -4.60 -2.87 -4.59
CA GLN A 118 -5.48 -2.34 -3.53
C GLN A 118 -5.10 -0.90 -3.17
N PHE A 119 -3.81 -0.61 -3.09
CA PHE A 119 -3.31 0.74 -2.84
C PHE A 119 -3.66 1.70 -3.99
N GLU A 120 -3.42 1.30 -5.25
CA GLU A 120 -3.78 2.10 -6.43
C GLU A 120 -5.28 2.45 -6.47
N VAL A 121 -6.16 1.51 -6.10
CA VAL A 121 -7.60 1.76 -5.98
C VAL A 121 -7.90 2.75 -4.86
N LYS A 122 -7.22 2.64 -3.72
CA LYS A 122 -7.38 3.52 -2.55
C LYS A 122 -7.01 4.97 -2.89
N ILE A 123 -5.90 5.17 -3.62
CA ILE A 123 -5.42 6.51 -4.01
C ILE A 123 -5.94 6.98 -5.37
N LYS A 124 -6.64 6.11 -6.12
CA LYS A 124 -7.15 6.35 -7.47
C LYS A 124 -6.07 6.79 -8.46
N SER A 125 -4.89 6.19 -8.37
CA SER A 125 -3.73 6.50 -9.21
C SER A 125 -2.94 5.23 -9.51
N SER A 126 -2.43 5.11 -10.73
CA SER A 126 -1.63 3.97 -11.19
C SER A 126 -0.13 4.20 -10.89
N CYS A 127 0.24 4.22 -9.62
CA CYS A 127 1.59 4.56 -9.19
C CYS A 127 2.61 3.42 -9.31
N PHE A 128 2.18 2.16 -9.47
CA PHE A 128 3.08 0.99 -9.48
C PHE A 128 3.21 0.33 -10.85
N ARG A 129 3.04 1.10 -11.93
CA ARG A 129 2.97 0.56 -13.29
C ARG A 129 4.23 -0.25 -13.66
N GLN A 130 5.41 0.28 -13.37
CA GLN A 130 6.68 -0.36 -13.73
C GLN A 130 6.94 -1.61 -12.89
N GLU A 131 6.64 -1.54 -11.61
CA GLU A 131 6.81 -2.63 -10.64
C GLU A 131 5.86 -3.79 -10.96
N LEU A 132 4.60 -3.48 -11.26
CA LEU A 132 3.61 -4.48 -11.67
C LEU A 132 3.99 -5.13 -13.00
N GLU A 133 4.53 -4.39 -13.96
CA GLU A 133 5.05 -4.91 -15.22
C GLU A 133 6.23 -5.86 -14.99
N TYR A 134 7.21 -5.46 -14.16
CA TYR A 134 8.34 -6.32 -13.79
C TYR A 134 7.89 -7.64 -13.14
N LEU A 135 6.93 -7.57 -12.21
CA LEU A 135 6.41 -8.75 -11.54
C LEU A 135 5.58 -9.64 -12.48
N SER A 136 5.03 -9.09 -13.57
CA SER A 136 4.25 -9.86 -14.54
C SER A 136 5.08 -10.54 -15.63
N ILE A 137 6.19 -9.94 -16.08
CA ILE A 137 7.10 -10.54 -17.09
C ILE A 137 7.77 -11.83 -16.56
N ASN A 138 8.01 -11.91 -15.24
CA ASN A 138 8.59 -13.10 -14.62
C ASN A 138 7.60 -14.26 -14.42
N LEU A 139 6.40 -14.22 -15.02
CA LEU A 139 5.49 -15.38 -15.12
C LEU A 139 5.81 -16.29 -16.32
N THR A 140 6.44 -15.75 -17.37
CA THR A 140 6.61 -16.45 -18.66
C THR A 140 7.92 -17.23 -18.80
N ASN A 141 8.86 -17.10 -17.85
CA ASN A 141 10.18 -17.76 -17.90
C ASN A 141 10.35 -18.91 -16.87
N GLN A 142 9.26 -19.31 -16.20
CA GLN A 142 9.18 -20.52 -15.38
C GLN A 142 8.59 -21.66 -16.21
#